data_AF-A0A954VSG1-F1
#
_entry.id   AF-A0A954VSG1-F1
#
_cell.length_a   1.000
_cell.length_b   1.000
_cell.length_c   1.000
_cell.angle_alpha   90.00
_cell.angle_beta   90.00
_cell.angle_gamma   90.00
#
_symmetry.space_group_name_H-M   'P 1'
#
loop_
_entity.id
_entity.type
_entity.pdbx_description
1 polymer ?
#
loop_
_entity_poly.entity_id
_entity_poly.type
_entity_poly.pdbx_seq_one_letter_code
_entity_poly.pdbx_strand_id
1 'polypeptide(L)'
;PDLVLIRNFASLSYFQEKHPQIKLVGDYSLNVANELTARLFFDQGFVRQVPSYDLNWKQLLAMLKRFPAAWFEQVVHQHMPMFHMEHCVFAATLSNGKDYRDCGRPCEHHRVELRDRRGELHPLLADVGCRNTLYNSMAQSATEYIPRMLEAGLRHFRVELLREDPGEIGGLL
;
A
#
# COMPACT_ATOMS: atom_id res chain seq x y z
N PRO A 1 -20.08 -0.79 2.46
CA PRO A 1 -18.99 -1.61 1.88
C PRO A 1 -18.99 -2.97 2.57
N ASP A 2 -18.58 -4.05 1.88
CA ASP A 2 -18.57 -5.40 2.46
C ASP A 2 -17.44 -5.63 3.47
N LEU A 3 -16.36 -4.86 3.33
CA LEU A 3 -15.20 -4.84 4.21
C LEU A 3 -14.55 -3.45 4.20
N VAL A 4 -13.69 -3.19 5.17
CA VAL A 4 -12.87 -1.98 5.27
C VAL A 4 -11.41 -2.35 5.43
N LEU A 5 -10.54 -1.71 4.65
CA LEU A 5 -9.08 -1.78 4.82
C LEU A 5 -8.63 -0.75 5.87
N ILE A 6 -8.15 -1.25 7.00
CA ILE A 6 -7.72 -0.46 8.16
C ILE A 6 -6.21 -0.21 8.07
N ARG A 7 -5.84 1.06 8.01
CA ARG A 7 -4.45 1.51 7.82
C ARG A 7 -3.83 2.17 9.05
N ASN A 8 -4.62 2.40 10.10
CA ASN A 8 -4.18 3.01 11.36
C ASN A 8 -5.14 2.65 12.52
N PHE A 9 -4.69 2.84 13.76
CA PHE A 9 -5.46 2.53 14.96
C PHE A 9 -6.69 3.42 15.19
N ALA A 10 -6.68 4.66 14.70
CA ALA A 10 -7.85 5.54 14.83
C ALA A 10 -9.02 4.99 13.99
N SER A 11 -8.75 4.54 12.77
CA SER A 11 -9.72 3.85 11.93
C SER A 11 -10.19 2.53 12.55
N LEU A 12 -9.28 1.75 13.16
CA LEU A 12 -9.67 0.53 13.89
C LEU A 12 -10.70 0.84 14.98
N SER A 13 -10.38 1.77 15.87
CA SER A 13 -11.25 2.20 16.97
C SER A 13 -12.60 2.70 16.46
N TYR A 14 -12.59 3.56 15.44
CA TYR A 14 -13.81 4.10 14.84
C TYR A 14 -14.74 3.00 14.31
N PHE A 15 -14.22 2.04 13.54
CA PHE A 15 -15.05 0.99 12.96
C PHE A 15 -15.51 -0.04 13.99
N GLN A 16 -14.68 -0.35 15.00
CA GLN A 16 -15.11 -1.20 16.11
C GLN A 16 -16.27 -0.56 16.91
N GLU A 17 -16.23 0.76 17.13
CA GLU A 17 -17.27 1.47 17.88
C GLU A 17 -18.54 1.71 17.05
N LYS A 18 -18.40 2.24 15.83
CA LYS A 18 -19.54 2.71 15.03
C LYS A 18 -20.13 1.65 14.11
N HIS A 19 -19.35 0.64 13.74
CA HIS A 19 -19.75 -0.38 12.77
C HIS A 19 -19.21 -1.78 13.16
N PRO A 20 -19.51 -2.31 14.36
CA PRO A 20 -18.88 -3.53 14.89
C PRO A 20 -19.08 -4.80 14.04
N GLN A 21 -20.05 -4.80 13.13
CA GLN A 21 -20.35 -5.92 12.23
C GLN A 21 -19.57 -5.88 10.91
N ILE A 22 -18.87 -4.78 10.61
CA ILE A 22 -18.14 -4.65 9.36
C ILE A 22 -16.84 -5.47 9.41
N LYS A 23 -16.53 -6.16 8.31
CA LYS A 23 -15.30 -6.96 8.23
C LYS A 23 -14.09 -6.05 8.11
N LEU A 24 -13.10 -6.28 8.95
CA LEU A 24 -11.87 -5.49 8.99
C LEU A 24 -10.71 -6.27 8.36
N VAL A 25 -10.03 -5.64 7.40
CA VAL A 25 -8.77 -6.13 6.83
C VAL A 25 -7.66 -5.18 7.25
N GLY A 26 -6.57 -5.71 7.80
CA GLY A 26 -5.43 -4.92 8.27
C GLY A 26 -4.45 -4.68 7.14
N ASP A 27 -4.08 -3.43 6.92
CA ASP A 27 -3.12 -3.10 5.86
C ASP A 27 -1.66 -3.20 6.32
N TYR A 28 -0.72 -3.20 5.38
CA TYR A 28 0.72 -3.29 5.64
C TYR A 28 1.19 -2.22 6.64
N SER A 29 0.54 -1.05 6.66
CA SER A 29 0.86 0.08 7.54
C SER A 29 0.58 -0.19 9.03
N LEU A 30 -0.09 -1.29 9.38
CA LEU A 30 -0.24 -1.74 10.76
C LEU A 30 1.01 -2.49 11.28
N ASN A 31 2.02 -2.70 10.43
CA ASN A 31 3.32 -3.31 10.77
C ASN A 31 3.19 -4.70 11.41
N VAL A 32 2.41 -5.59 10.80
CA VAL A 32 2.32 -7.00 11.18
C VAL A 32 3.61 -7.73 10.80
N ALA A 33 4.64 -7.55 11.62
CA ALA A 33 6.03 -7.95 11.34
C ALA A 33 6.49 -9.21 12.09
N ASN A 34 5.59 -9.86 12.85
CA ASN A 34 5.87 -11.10 13.57
C ASN A 34 4.59 -11.80 14.01
N GLU A 35 4.73 -12.98 14.60
CA GLU A 35 3.61 -13.79 15.07
C GLU A 35 2.81 -13.15 16.22
N LEU A 36 3.45 -12.33 17.05
CA LEU A 36 2.80 -11.68 18.19
C LEU A 36 1.83 -10.60 17.70
N THR A 37 2.29 -9.75 16.77
CA THR A 37 1.46 -8.73 16.12
C THR A 37 0.37 -9.36 15.26
N ALA A 38 0.68 -10.44 14.53
CA ALA A 38 -0.30 -11.18 13.74
C ALA A 38 -1.43 -11.76 14.61
N ARG A 39 -1.10 -12.28 15.79
CA ARG A 39 -2.11 -12.77 16.74
C ARG A 39 -2.91 -11.63 17.34
N LEU A 40 -2.23 -10.55 17.78
CA LEU A 40 -2.86 -9.38 18.37
C LEU A 40 -3.97 -8.82 17.47
N PHE A 41 -3.67 -8.56 16.20
CA PHE A 41 -4.67 -8.00 15.28
C PHE A 41 -5.77 -9.00 14.96
N PHE A 42 -5.47 -10.29 14.81
CA PHE A 42 -6.54 -11.26 14.61
C PHE A 42 -7.52 -11.30 15.80
N ASP A 43 -6.99 -11.26 17.03
CA ASP A 43 -7.79 -11.18 18.26
C ASP A 43 -8.60 -9.86 18.37
N GLN A 44 -8.23 -8.81 17.62
CA GLN A 44 -8.99 -7.56 17.48
C GLN A 44 -10.16 -7.64 16.47
N GLY A 45 -10.43 -8.81 15.90
CA GLY A 45 -11.58 -9.06 15.01
C GLY A 45 -11.28 -8.86 13.52
N PHE A 46 -10.00 -8.80 13.14
CA PHE A 46 -9.61 -8.74 11.74
C PHE A 46 -9.89 -10.07 11.04
N VAL A 47 -10.53 -10.03 9.88
CA VAL A 47 -10.78 -11.23 9.05
C VAL A 47 -9.57 -11.58 8.19
N ARG A 48 -8.68 -10.61 7.96
CA ARG A 48 -7.43 -10.75 7.22
C ARG A 48 -6.46 -9.63 7.58
N GLN A 49 -5.17 -9.85 7.39
CA GLN A 49 -4.13 -8.85 7.57
C GLN A 49 -3.02 -8.99 6.54
N VAL A 50 -2.46 -7.86 6.15
CA VAL A 50 -1.30 -7.78 5.25
C VAL A 50 -0.03 -7.79 6.10
N PRO A 51 0.89 -8.76 5.90
CA PRO A 51 2.20 -8.76 6.53
C PRO A 51 2.98 -7.46 6.27
N SER A 52 3.81 -7.05 7.22
CA SER A 52 4.71 -5.90 7.01
C SER A 52 5.66 -6.15 5.83
N TYR A 53 5.96 -5.08 5.09
CA TYR A 53 6.98 -5.09 4.04
C TYR A 53 8.41 -5.25 4.57
N ASP A 54 8.62 -5.15 5.89
CA ASP A 54 9.92 -5.42 6.52
C ASP A 54 10.25 -6.92 6.58
N LEU A 55 9.28 -7.79 6.32
CA LEU A 55 9.49 -9.24 6.38
C LEU A 55 10.18 -9.75 5.12
N ASN A 56 11.31 -10.44 5.31
CA ASN A 56 11.87 -11.27 4.24
C ASN A 56 11.09 -12.59 4.08
N TRP A 57 11.37 -13.30 2.98
CA TRP A 57 10.73 -14.59 2.67
C TRP A 57 10.76 -15.60 3.82
N LYS A 58 11.89 -15.75 4.53
CA LYS A 58 12.01 -16.73 5.62
C LYS A 58 11.10 -16.37 6.78
N GLN A 59 11.00 -15.08 7.11
CA GLN A 59 10.14 -14.58 8.19
C GLN A 59 8.65 -14.69 7.82
N LEU A 60 8.29 -14.31 6.59
CA LEU A 60 6.93 -14.48 6.08
C LEU A 60 6.52 -15.96 6.13
N LEU A 61 7.35 -16.86 5.62
CA LEU A 61 7.06 -18.29 5.62
C LEU A 61 6.97 -18.86 7.05
N ALA A 62 7.80 -18.40 7.98
CA ALA A 62 7.71 -18.80 9.38
C ALA A 62 6.37 -18.37 10.01
N MET A 63 5.91 -17.16 9.69
CA MET A 63 4.61 -16.66 10.14
C MET A 63 3.45 -17.44 9.53
N LEU A 64 3.49 -17.72 8.22
CA LEU A 64 2.47 -18.53 7.52
C LEU A 64 2.39 -19.97 8.03
N LYS A 65 3.48 -20.52 8.59
CA LYS A 65 3.47 -21.84 9.23
C LYS A 65 2.83 -21.84 10.61
N ARG A 66 2.71 -20.68 11.26
CA ARG A 66 2.21 -20.56 12.63
C ARG A 66 0.71 -20.33 12.72
N PHE A 67 0.11 -19.76 11.69
CA PHE A 67 -1.31 -19.41 11.62
C PHE A 67 -1.95 -19.89 10.31
N PRO A 68 -3.28 -20.00 10.23
CA PRO A 68 -3.95 -20.30 8.98
C PRO A 68 -3.58 -19.28 7.90
N ALA A 69 -3.15 -19.75 6.73
CA ALA A 69 -2.77 -18.87 5.61
C ALA A 69 -3.91 -17.94 5.17
N ALA A 70 -5.18 -18.34 5.41
CA ALA A 70 -6.36 -17.51 5.16
C ALA A 70 -6.40 -16.21 6.00
N TRP A 71 -5.61 -16.11 7.08
CA TRP A 71 -5.46 -14.87 7.84
C TRP A 71 -4.72 -13.79 7.08
N PHE A 72 -4.02 -14.13 5.99
CA PHE A 72 -3.08 -13.24 5.34
C PHE A 72 -3.45 -12.92 3.90
N GLU A 73 -3.11 -11.70 3.49
CA GLU A 73 -3.05 -11.25 2.10
C GLU A 73 -1.66 -10.69 1.83
N GLN A 74 -1.00 -11.15 0.77
CA GLN A 74 0.30 -10.60 0.40
C GLN A 74 0.14 -9.60 -0.73
N VAL A 75 0.68 -8.40 -0.55
CA VAL A 75 0.89 -7.48 -1.67
C VAL A 75 2.12 -7.96 -2.43
N VAL A 76 1.93 -8.29 -3.70
CA VAL A 76 2.95 -8.91 -4.56
C VAL A 76 3.54 -7.93 -5.56
N HIS A 77 2.98 -6.73 -5.66
CA HIS A 77 3.49 -5.67 -6.52
C HIS A 77 3.02 -4.33 -5.97
N GLN A 78 3.96 -3.40 -5.73
CA GLN A 78 3.65 -2.06 -5.22
C GLN A 78 4.81 -1.09 -5.44
N HIS A 79 4.49 0.20 -5.56
CA HIS A 79 5.47 1.27 -5.36
C HIS A 79 5.48 1.72 -3.90
N MET A 80 6.65 1.66 -3.27
CA MET A 80 6.80 2.13 -1.88
C MET A 80 6.77 3.65 -1.80
N PRO A 81 5.87 4.25 -1.00
CA PRO A 81 5.93 5.67 -0.68
C PRO A 81 7.25 6.01 0.02
N MET A 82 7.91 7.08 -0.40
CA MET A 82 9.14 7.59 0.20
C MET A 82 8.86 8.80 1.09
N PHE A 83 8.18 9.82 0.54
CA PHE A 83 7.91 11.07 1.23
C PHE A 83 6.47 11.52 1.03
N HIS A 84 5.86 12.02 2.10
CA HIS A 84 4.62 12.79 2.03
C HIS A 84 4.94 14.26 2.29
N MET A 85 4.35 15.14 1.49
CA MET A 85 4.61 16.58 1.50
C MET A 85 3.28 17.34 1.57
N GLU A 86 3.17 18.30 2.50
CA GLU A 86 2.06 19.27 2.50
C GLU A 86 2.25 20.34 1.40
N HIS A 87 3.45 20.45 0.84
CA HIS A 87 3.74 21.36 -0.26
C HIS A 87 3.34 20.74 -1.60
N CYS A 88 2.44 21.41 -2.34
CA CYS A 88 2.01 21.00 -3.66
C CYS A 88 3.01 21.45 -4.74
N VAL A 89 3.94 20.58 -5.10
CA VAL A 89 4.91 20.78 -6.18
C VAL A 89 4.21 21.08 -7.50
N PHE A 90 3.09 20.41 -7.78
CA PHE A 90 2.30 20.65 -8.99
C PHE A 90 1.79 22.10 -9.07
N ALA A 91 1.13 22.58 -8.01
CA ALA A 91 0.63 23.95 -7.99
C ALA A 91 1.79 24.95 -8.07
N ALA A 92 2.87 24.71 -7.31
CA ALA A 92 4.02 25.60 -7.22
C ALA A 92 4.84 25.71 -8.52
N THR A 93 4.83 24.69 -9.38
CA THR A 93 5.70 24.65 -10.56
C THR A 93 4.94 24.66 -11.89
N LEU A 94 3.67 24.25 -11.89
CA LEU A 94 2.85 24.11 -13.10
C LEU A 94 1.59 24.99 -13.08
N SER A 95 1.46 25.90 -12.12
CA SER A 95 0.32 26.83 -12.03
C SER A 95 0.72 28.18 -11.45
N ASN A 96 -0.19 29.15 -11.53
CA ASN A 96 -0.11 30.42 -10.80
C ASN A 96 -0.89 30.40 -9.48
N GLY A 97 -1.55 29.27 -9.15
CA GLY A 97 -2.30 29.07 -7.92
C GLY A 97 -1.45 28.46 -6.81
N LYS A 98 -2.04 28.30 -5.63
CA LYS A 98 -1.37 27.78 -4.43
C LYS A 98 -1.79 26.36 -4.10
N ASP A 99 -3.04 26.00 -4.36
CA ASP A 99 -3.60 24.70 -4.00
C ASP A 99 -4.82 24.32 -4.87
N TYR A 100 -5.52 23.25 -4.51
CA TYR A 100 -6.63 22.67 -5.28
C TYR A 100 -7.78 23.64 -5.56
N ARG A 101 -7.85 24.77 -4.84
CA ARG A 101 -8.90 25.79 -5.00
C ARG A 101 -8.66 26.70 -6.19
N ASP A 102 -7.40 26.93 -6.58
CA ASP A 102 -7.02 27.95 -7.57
C ASP A 102 -5.91 27.52 -8.54
N CYS A 103 -5.31 26.34 -8.38
CA CYS A 103 -4.22 25.87 -9.24
C CYS A 103 -4.66 25.35 -10.61
N GLY A 104 -5.96 25.14 -10.83
CA GLY A 104 -6.47 24.54 -12.07
C GLY A 104 -6.16 23.04 -12.22
N ARG A 105 -5.75 22.38 -11.13
CA ARG A 105 -5.48 20.93 -11.03
C ARG A 105 -4.53 20.35 -12.09
N PRO A 106 -3.32 20.91 -12.27
CA PRO A 106 -2.32 20.35 -13.19
C PRO A 106 -1.94 18.90 -12.86
N CYS A 107 -2.09 18.47 -11.60
CA CYS A 107 -1.86 17.09 -11.18
C CYS A 107 -2.77 16.04 -11.87
N GLU A 108 -3.92 16.43 -12.43
CA GLU A 108 -4.85 15.50 -13.09
C GLU A 108 -4.44 15.19 -14.54
N HIS A 109 -3.59 16.02 -15.15
CA HIS A 109 -3.22 15.91 -16.57
C HIS A 109 -1.71 15.78 -16.79
N HIS A 110 -0.88 16.09 -15.79
CA HIS A 110 0.57 15.96 -15.87
C HIS A 110 1.09 14.76 -15.08
N ARG A 111 1.98 14.00 -15.72
CA ARG A 111 2.85 13.04 -15.04
C ARG A 111 4.12 13.77 -14.61
N VAL A 112 4.33 13.88 -13.30
CA VAL A 112 5.52 14.51 -12.70
C VAL A 112 6.37 13.45 -12.02
N GLU A 113 7.68 13.58 -12.18
CA GLU A 113 8.70 12.73 -11.57
C GLU A 113 9.84 13.60 -11.02
N LEU A 114 10.41 13.23 -9.88
CA LEU A 114 11.61 13.88 -9.35
C LEU A 114 12.84 13.05 -9.70
N ARG A 115 13.84 13.71 -10.28
CA ARG A 115 15.11 13.08 -10.61
C ARG A 115 16.07 13.16 -9.43
N ASP A 116 16.59 12.02 -8.98
CA ASP A 116 17.59 11.97 -7.91
C ASP A 116 19.01 12.25 -8.44
N ARG A 117 20.00 12.30 -7.54
CA ARG A 117 21.43 12.51 -7.88
C ARG A 117 22.06 11.39 -8.70
N ARG A 118 21.47 10.19 -8.70
CA ARG A 118 21.89 9.04 -9.51
C ARG A 118 21.18 9.02 -10.86
N GLY A 119 20.19 9.89 -11.05
CA GLY A 119 19.41 10.03 -12.26
C GLY A 119 18.12 9.22 -12.28
N GLU A 120 17.78 8.57 -11.16
CA GLU A 120 16.54 7.80 -11.01
C GLU A 120 15.33 8.73 -11.03
N LEU A 121 14.24 8.29 -11.68
CA LEU A 121 13.00 9.05 -11.80
C LEU A 121 11.97 8.52 -10.79
N HIS A 122 11.57 9.37 -9.85
CA HIS A 122 10.66 9.02 -8.77
C HIS A 122 9.26 9.58 -9.04
N PRO A 123 8.22 8.73 -9.18
CA PRO A 123 6.87 9.20 -9.43
C PRO A 123 6.35 10.08 -8.29
N LEU A 124 5.81 11.25 -8.63
CA LEU A 124 5.16 12.16 -7.69
C LEU A 124 3.66 12.20 -7.98
N LEU A 125 2.82 11.92 -6.99
CA LEU A 125 1.36 12.01 -7.12
C LEU A 125 0.80 13.00 -6.11
N ALA A 126 -0.31 13.65 -6.45
CA ALA A 126 -1.07 14.51 -5.56
C ALA A 126 -2.33 13.79 -5.06
N ASP A 127 -2.66 13.97 -3.78
CA ASP A 127 -3.99 13.64 -3.27
C ASP A 127 -4.99 14.78 -3.51
N VAL A 128 -6.25 14.56 -3.13
CA VAL A 128 -7.33 15.55 -3.28
C VAL A 128 -7.11 16.84 -2.49
N GLY A 129 -6.27 16.80 -1.45
CA GLY A 129 -5.91 17.93 -0.61
C GLY A 129 -4.63 18.63 -1.07
N CYS A 130 -4.12 18.33 -2.27
CA CYS A 130 -2.85 18.84 -2.80
C CYS A 130 -1.60 18.42 -2.01
N ARG A 131 -1.69 17.39 -1.16
CA ARG A 131 -0.49 16.77 -0.58
C ARG A 131 0.16 15.92 -1.63
N ASN A 132 1.49 15.93 -1.68
CA ASN A 132 2.21 15.10 -2.62
C ASN A 132 2.84 13.89 -1.94
N THR A 133 2.76 12.75 -2.62
CA THR A 133 3.49 11.54 -2.25
C THR A 133 4.51 11.24 -3.33
N LEU A 134 5.78 11.21 -2.96
CA LEU A 134 6.86 10.74 -3.81
C LEU A 134 7.05 9.24 -3.57
N TYR A 135 7.11 8.47 -4.65
CA TYR A 135 7.27 7.03 -4.62
C TYR A 135 8.67 6.60 -5.04
N ASN A 136 9.05 5.37 -4.68
CA ASN A 136 10.27 4.75 -5.21
C ASN A 136 10.23 4.70 -6.75
N SER A 137 11.41 4.85 -7.39
CA SER A 137 11.54 4.85 -8.85
C SER A 137 11.13 3.50 -9.45
N MET A 138 11.40 2.41 -8.72
CA MET A 138 11.03 1.07 -9.12
C MET A 138 9.96 0.48 -8.20
N ALA A 139 9.00 -0.22 -8.79
CA ALA A 139 8.09 -1.07 -8.05
C ALA A 139 8.86 -2.22 -7.38
N GLN A 140 8.38 -2.63 -6.21
CA GLN A 140 8.79 -3.88 -5.59
C GLN A 140 7.78 -4.95 -6.01
N SER A 141 8.29 -6.01 -6.63
CA SER A 141 7.49 -7.17 -7.01
C SER A 141 8.01 -8.42 -6.31
N ALA A 142 7.08 -9.25 -5.86
CA ALA A 142 7.32 -10.59 -5.32
C ALA A 142 6.50 -11.65 -6.09
N THR A 143 6.12 -11.32 -7.33
CA THR A 143 5.30 -12.17 -8.21
C THR A 143 5.96 -13.53 -8.45
N GLU A 144 7.29 -13.59 -8.52
CA GLU A 144 8.06 -14.83 -8.67
C GLU A 144 7.93 -15.78 -7.46
N TYR A 145 7.51 -15.26 -6.29
CA TYR A 145 7.25 -16.06 -5.10
C TYR A 145 5.81 -16.59 -5.00
N ILE A 146 4.89 -16.16 -5.88
CA ILE A 146 3.49 -16.59 -5.86
C ILE A 146 3.35 -18.12 -5.83
N PRO A 147 4.05 -18.92 -6.67
CA PRO A 147 3.94 -20.38 -6.60
C PRO A 147 4.27 -20.94 -5.21
N ARG A 148 5.30 -20.42 -4.56
CA ARG A 148 5.70 -20.84 -3.21
C ARG A 148 4.71 -20.38 -2.14
N MET A 149 4.11 -19.20 -2.30
CA MET A 149 3.06 -18.71 -1.42
C MET A 149 1.78 -19.56 -1.55
N LEU A 150 1.44 -19.98 -2.77
CA LEU A 150 0.34 -20.91 -3.04
C LEU A 150 0.58 -22.28 -2.37
N GLU A 151 1.79 -22.82 -2.46
CA GLU A 151 2.20 -24.04 -1.75
C GLU A 151 2.08 -23.88 -0.22
N ALA A 152 2.43 -22.70 0.31
CA ALA A 152 2.25 -22.36 1.72
C ALA A 152 0.78 -22.10 2.13
N GLY A 153 -0.16 -22.26 1.21
CA GLY A 153 -1.61 -22.14 1.47
C GLY A 153 -2.18 -20.73 1.29
N LEU A 154 -1.37 -19.73 0.92
CA LEU A 154 -1.84 -18.37 0.69
C LEU A 154 -2.77 -18.32 -0.53
N ARG A 155 -3.87 -17.59 -0.45
CA ARG A 155 -4.86 -17.48 -1.54
C ARG A 155 -5.28 -16.04 -1.85
N HIS A 156 -4.82 -15.08 -1.06
CA HIS A 156 -5.13 -13.68 -1.23
C HIS A 156 -3.86 -12.93 -1.59
N PHE A 157 -3.88 -12.36 -2.78
CA PHE A 157 -2.80 -11.57 -3.34
C PHE A 157 -3.36 -10.22 -3.75
N ARG A 158 -2.58 -9.17 -3.53
CA ARG A 158 -2.92 -7.81 -3.95
C ARG A 158 -1.85 -7.27 -4.87
N VAL A 159 -2.30 -6.66 -5.97
CA VAL A 159 -1.47 -5.91 -6.91
C VAL A 159 -1.84 -4.44 -6.73
N GLU A 160 -0.89 -3.63 -6.31
CA GLU A 160 -1.05 -2.18 -6.19
C GLU A 160 -0.34 -1.50 -7.35
N LEU A 161 -1.13 -0.99 -8.28
CA LEU A 161 -0.64 -0.25 -9.43
C LEU A 161 -0.61 1.24 -9.10
N LEU A 162 0.41 1.93 -9.60
CA LEU A 162 0.58 3.37 -9.51
C LEU A 162 0.45 4.03 -10.89
N ARG A 163 1.25 3.59 -11.86
CA ARG A 163 1.36 4.18 -13.21
C ARG A 163 1.64 3.16 -14.31
N GLU A 164 1.74 1.89 -13.93
CA GLU A 164 2.04 0.77 -14.80
C GLU A 164 1.08 0.76 -15.98
N ASP A 165 1.62 0.58 -17.17
CA ASP A 165 0.85 0.45 -18.40
C ASP A 165 0.29 -0.98 -18.57
N PRO A 166 -0.66 -1.21 -19.49
CA PRO A 166 -1.24 -2.54 -19.69
C PRO A 166 -0.21 -3.64 -20.03
N GLY A 167 0.90 -3.30 -20.67
CA GLY A 167 1.98 -4.24 -20.99
C GLY A 167 2.76 -4.64 -19.74
N GLU A 168 3.09 -3.68 -18.89
CA GLU A 168 3.73 -3.92 -17.59
C GLU A 168 2.82 -4.77 -16.69
N ILE A 169 1.52 -4.46 -16.63
CA ILE A 169 0.54 -5.23 -15.85
C ILE A 169 0.43 -6.67 -16.37
N GLY A 170 0.44 -6.85 -17.69
CA GLY A 170 0.37 -8.18 -18.31
C GLY A 170 1.53 -9.11 -17.92
N GLY A 171 2.67 -8.56 -17.51
CA GLY A 171 3.79 -9.36 -16.99
C GLY A 171 3.67 -9.78 -15.52
N LEU A 172 2.70 -9.23 -14.78
CA LEU A 172 2.48 -9.53 -13.36
C LEU A 172 1.47 -10.66 -13.11
N LEU A 173 0.63 -10.97 -14.10
CA LEU A 173 -0.48 -11.93 -14.05
C LEU A 173 -0.17 -13.22 -14.82
#